data_AF-A0A9E1HHZ6-F1
#
_entry.id   AF-A0A9E1HHZ6-F1
#
_cell.length_a   1.000
_cell.length_b   1.000
_cell.length_c   1.000
_cell.angle_alpha   90.00
_cell.angle_beta   90.00
_cell.angle_gamma   90.00
#
_symmetry.space_group_name_H-M   'P 1'
#
loop_
_entity.id
_entity.type
_entity.pdbx_description
1 polymer ?
#
loop_
_entity_poly.entity_id
_entity_poly.type
_entity_poly.pdbx_seq_one_letter_code
_entity_poly.pdbx_strand_id
1 'polypeptide(L)'
;MNVFDLQQQYISLKQHILTIAVEFLKSFSKIELEGISNHMTTICPISLKEEERQMMNQCLVKHLNDWCVKRKEAEIRDEIETLDDTYIINKKEKMNQEEEQLFVESLKQFSLKLQSFIRELYQTEHTTAYNDFVSRSTEEIITYFNEHERMEFYELNQFKKEIKNMLNEYLLKIDASYETIYKQYFFKLDHDIEIYHYGAEKGNIGKKTTKKRVKQKK
;
A
#
# COMPACT_ATOMS: atom_id res chain seq x y z
N MET A 1 16.07 -11.91 19.56
CA MET A 1 15.71 -11.99 18.13
C MET A 1 16.90 -12.58 17.40
N ASN A 2 16.73 -13.63 16.61
CA ASN A 2 17.81 -14.13 15.75
C ASN A 2 17.58 -13.69 14.29
N VAL A 3 18.62 -13.77 13.47
CA VAL A 3 18.59 -13.39 12.06
C VAL A 3 17.58 -14.20 11.24
N PHE A 4 17.44 -15.49 11.52
CA PHE A 4 16.48 -16.36 10.85
C PHE A 4 15.03 -15.96 11.13
N ASP A 5 14.71 -15.49 12.34
CA ASP A 5 13.37 -15.02 12.70
C ASP A 5 13.01 -13.78 11.87
N LEU A 6 13.95 -12.84 11.69
CA LEU A 6 13.77 -11.66 10.83
C LEU A 6 13.54 -12.05 9.37
N GLN A 7 14.33 -12.99 8.86
CA GLN A 7 14.18 -13.51 7.50
C GLN A 7 12.81 -14.15 7.29
N GLN A 8 12.33 -14.98 8.23
CA GLN A 8 11.01 -15.60 8.13
C GLN A 8 9.88 -14.57 8.22
N GLN A 9 10.01 -13.55 9.06
CA GLN A 9 9.06 -12.43 9.11
C GLN A 9 8.99 -11.71 7.75
N TYR A 10 10.14 -11.39 7.14
CA TYR A 10 10.19 -10.76 5.82
C TYR A 10 9.57 -11.65 4.73
N ILE A 11 9.93 -12.94 4.66
CA ILE A 11 9.39 -13.86 3.65
C ILE A 11 7.87 -13.96 3.77
N SER A 12 7.36 -14.13 5.00
CA SER A 12 5.92 -14.20 5.24
C SER A 12 5.22 -12.89 4.85
N LEU A 13 5.83 -11.74 5.16
CA LEU A 13 5.30 -10.44 4.77
C LEU A 13 5.24 -10.29 3.25
N LYS A 14 6.34 -10.56 2.54
CA LYS A 14 6.44 -10.48 1.07
C LYS A 14 5.36 -11.30 0.38
N GLN A 15 5.07 -12.51 0.88
CA GLN A 15 4.09 -13.42 0.28
C GLN A 15 2.65 -12.93 0.35
N HIS A 16 2.29 -12.09 1.32
CA HIS A 16 0.89 -11.77 1.60
C HIS A 16 0.56 -10.28 1.49
N ILE A 17 1.56 -9.38 1.61
CA ILE A 17 1.31 -7.95 1.78
C ILE A 17 0.58 -7.32 0.60
N LEU A 18 0.87 -7.75 -0.63
CA LEU A 18 0.20 -7.20 -1.82
C LEU A 18 -1.30 -7.54 -1.82
N THR A 19 -1.65 -8.81 -1.59
CA THR A 19 -3.06 -9.24 -1.53
C THR A 19 -3.82 -8.47 -0.45
N ILE A 20 -3.22 -8.37 0.75
CA ILE A 20 -3.80 -7.64 1.88
C ILE A 20 -4.01 -6.17 1.53
N ALA A 21 -3.00 -5.51 0.97
CA ALA A 21 -3.08 -4.10 0.58
C ALA A 21 -4.16 -3.86 -0.48
N VAL A 22 -4.26 -4.73 -1.48
CA VAL A 22 -5.29 -4.64 -2.53
C VAL A 22 -6.70 -4.83 -1.96
N GLU A 23 -6.91 -5.83 -1.11
CA GLU A 23 -8.21 -6.09 -0.50
C GLU A 23 -8.65 -4.96 0.44
N PHE A 24 -7.71 -4.42 1.21
CA PHE A 24 -7.94 -3.25 2.04
C PHE A 24 -8.36 -2.05 1.19
N LEU A 25 -7.59 -1.73 0.14
CA LEU A 25 -7.89 -0.62 -0.75
C LEU A 25 -9.25 -0.77 -1.43
N LYS A 26 -9.59 -1.97 -1.93
CA LYS A 26 -10.91 -2.22 -2.54
C LYS A 26 -12.05 -2.05 -1.55
N SER A 27 -11.87 -2.49 -0.31
CA SER A 27 -12.88 -2.38 0.75
C SER A 27 -13.08 -0.93 1.19
N PHE A 28 -11.99 -0.20 1.43
CA PHE A 28 -11.99 1.22 1.72
C PHE A 28 -12.68 2.00 0.59
N SER A 29 -12.24 1.76 -0.64
CA SER A 29 -12.75 2.45 -1.82
C SER A 29 -14.23 2.22 -2.04
N LYS A 30 -14.74 1.01 -1.80
CA LYS A 30 -16.17 0.72 -1.95
C LYS A 30 -17.03 1.62 -1.07
N ILE A 31 -16.62 1.84 0.18
CA ILE A 31 -17.34 2.69 1.13
C ILE A 31 -17.28 4.16 0.69
N GLU A 32 -16.09 4.65 0.35
CA GLU A 32 -15.92 6.04 -0.07
C GLU A 32 -16.65 6.34 -1.40
N LEU A 33 -16.61 5.41 -2.36
CA LEU A 33 -17.30 5.57 -3.65
C LEU A 33 -18.82 5.57 -3.51
N GLU A 34 -19.38 4.84 -2.54
CA GLU A 34 -20.80 4.95 -2.21
C GLU A 34 -21.14 6.37 -1.70
N GLY A 35 -20.28 6.94 -0.84
CA GLY A 35 -20.38 8.33 -0.41
C GLY A 35 -20.31 9.33 -1.57
N ILE A 36 -19.38 9.12 -2.51
CA ILE A 36 -19.24 9.94 -3.72
C ILE A 36 -20.48 9.83 -4.61
N SER A 37 -21.01 8.61 -4.84
CA SER A 37 -22.21 8.39 -5.64
C SER A 37 -23.45 9.05 -5.02
N ASN A 38 -23.57 9.00 -3.69
CA ASN A 38 -24.61 9.73 -2.97
C ASN A 38 -24.46 11.25 -3.15
N HIS A 39 -23.24 11.78 -3.08
CA HIS A 39 -22.98 13.20 -3.31
C HIS A 39 -23.30 13.62 -4.76
N MET A 40 -22.92 12.81 -5.75
CA MET A 40 -23.30 13.01 -7.16
C MET A 40 -24.81 13.18 -7.31
N THR A 41 -25.59 12.42 -6.56
CA THR A 41 -27.04 12.52 -6.60
C THR A 41 -27.56 13.85 -6.05
N THR A 42 -26.88 14.44 -5.06
CA THR A 42 -27.29 15.73 -4.47
C THR A 42 -26.98 16.92 -5.36
N ILE A 43 -25.94 16.84 -6.18
CA ILE A 43 -25.52 17.93 -7.08
C ILE A 43 -26.08 17.77 -8.49
N CYS A 44 -26.58 16.58 -8.82
CA CYS A 44 -27.18 16.29 -10.12
C CYS A 44 -28.31 17.29 -10.42
N PRO A 45 -28.32 17.91 -11.62
CA PRO A 45 -29.29 18.97 -11.97
C PRO A 45 -30.73 18.45 -12.10
N ILE A 46 -30.91 17.12 -12.20
CA ILE A 46 -32.20 16.47 -12.32
C ILE A 46 -32.42 15.47 -11.18
N SER A 47 -33.68 15.11 -10.95
CA SER A 47 -34.01 13.99 -10.07
C SER A 47 -33.59 12.66 -10.69
N LEU A 48 -32.76 11.92 -9.96
CA LEU A 48 -32.29 10.59 -10.34
C LEU A 48 -33.22 9.48 -9.88
N LYS A 49 -33.51 8.56 -10.79
CA LYS A 49 -34.14 7.26 -10.53
C LYS A 49 -33.15 6.32 -9.84
N GLU A 50 -33.68 5.28 -9.21
CA GLU A 50 -32.87 4.28 -8.50
C GLU A 50 -31.88 3.56 -9.43
N GLU A 51 -32.32 3.19 -10.64
CA GLU A 51 -31.47 2.59 -11.68
C GLU A 51 -30.26 3.46 -12.05
N GLU A 52 -30.42 4.79 -12.08
CA GLU A 52 -29.36 5.75 -12.41
C GLU A 52 -28.35 5.86 -11.26
N ARG A 53 -28.83 5.84 -10.01
CA ARG A 53 -27.97 5.83 -8.80
C ARG A 53 -27.12 4.57 -8.75
N GLN A 54 -27.75 3.42 -9.00
CA GLN A 54 -27.05 2.13 -9.04
C GLN A 54 -26.02 2.09 -10.15
N MET A 55 -26.37 2.57 -11.35
CA MET A 55 -25.45 2.65 -12.49
C MET A 55 -24.21 3.51 -12.16
N MET A 56 -24.40 4.71 -11.60
CA MET A 56 -23.27 5.57 -11.23
C MET A 56 -22.35 4.88 -10.22
N ASN A 57 -22.89 4.28 -9.17
CA ASN A 57 -22.08 3.58 -8.16
C ASN A 57 -21.32 2.39 -8.78
N GLN A 58 -22.01 1.57 -9.58
CA GLN A 58 -21.40 0.42 -10.26
C GLN A 58 -20.29 0.86 -11.23
N CYS A 59 -20.49 1.95 -11.95
CA CYS A 59 -19.50 2.54 -12.85
C CYS A 59 -18.22 2.91 -12.08
N LEU A 60 -18.36 3.61 -10.95
CA LEU A 60 -17.22 4.00 -10.10
C LEU A 60 -16.47 2.78 -9.57
N VAL A 61 -17.18 1.81 -8.99
CA VAL A 61 -16.59 0.60 -8.41
C VAL A 61 -15.86 -0.22 -9.48
N LYS A 62 -16.49 -0.43 -10.64
CA LYS A 62 -15.92 -1.16 -11.78
C LYS A 62 -14.61 -0.51 -12.25
N HIS A 63 -14.60 0.79 -12.49
CA HIS A 63 -13.41 1.46 -13.01
C HIS A 63 -12.27 1.55 -11.99
N LEU A 64 -12.59 1.75 -10.72
CA LEU A 64 -11.54 1.79 -9.69
C LEU A 64 -11.04 0.39 -9.36
N ASN A 65 -11.90 -0.52 -8.92
CA ASN A 65 -11.49 -1.79 -8.34
C ASN A 65 -11.11 -2.82 -9.40
N ASP A 66 -11.93 -2.94 -10.45
CA ASP A 66 -11.79 -4.04 -11.42
C ASP A 66 -10.81 -3.68 -12.54
N TRP A 67 -10.58 -2.38 -12.75
CA TRP A 67 -9.67 -1.88 -13.78
C TRP A 67 -8.41 -1.24 -13.19
N CYS A 68 -8.53 -0.14 -12.44
CA CYS A 68 -7.37 0.63 -11.96
C CYS A 68 -6.52 -0.16 -10.94
N VAL A 69 -7.15 -0.59 -9.84
CA VAL A 69 -6.47 -1.34 -8.77
C VAL A 69 -5.91 -2.65 -9.31
N LYS A 70 -6.66 -3.38 -10.15
CA LYS A 70 -6.20 -4.62 -10.76
C LYS A 70 -4.97 -4.42 -11.66
N ARG A 71 -4.92 -3.32 -12.41
CA ARG A 71 -3.75 -2.97 -13.23
C ARG A 71 -2.53 -2.67 -12.36
N LYS A 72 -2.68 -1.83 -11.32
CA LYS A 72 -1.59 -1.53 -10.38
C LYS A 72 -1.13 -2.76 -9.61
N GLU A 73 -2.06 -3.64 -9.23
CA GLU A 73 -1.75 -4.92 -8.59
C GLU A 73 -0.83 -5.78 -9.47
N ALA A 74 -1.09 -5.85 -10.78
CA ALA A 74 -0.24 -6.59 -11.71
C ALA A 74 1.16 -5.97 -11.83
N GLU A 75 1.24 -4.64 -12.01
CA GLU A 75 2.52 -3.91 -12.09
C GLU A 75 3.37 -4.13 -10.84
N ILE A 76 2.78 -3.99 -9.64
CA ILE A 76 3.47 -4.15 -8.36
C ILE A 76 3.85 -5.62 -8.11
N ARG A 77 3.01 -6.57 -8.54
CA ARG A 77 3.32 -8.00 -8.41
C ARG A 77 4.60 -8.35 -9.15
N ASP A 78 4.73 -7.88 -10.40
CA ASP A 78 5.92 -8.12 -11.21
C ASP A 78 7.17 -7.54 -10.52
N GLU A 79 7.07 -6.36 -9.90
CA GLU A 79 8.16 -5.74 -9.13
C GLU A 79 8.53 -6.54 -7.86
N ILE A 80 7.53 -7.10 -7.16
CA ILE A 80 7.75 -7.94 -5.97
C ILE A 80 8.35 -9.30 -6.35
N GLU A 81 7.94 -9.88 -7.47
CA GLU A 81 8.46 -11.16 -7.97
C GLU A 81 9.91 -11.03 -8.47
N THR A 82 10.28 -9.87 -9.02
CA THR A 82 11.64 -9.57 -9.47
C THR A 82 12.58 -9.07 -8.36
N LEU A 83 12.04 -8.80 -7.17
CA LEU A 83 12.83 -8.48 -5.97
C LEU A 83 13.73 -9.67 -5.64
N ASP A 84 15.03 -9.48 -5.87
CA ASP A 84 16.06 -10.50 -5.77
C ASP A 84 16.17 -11.08 -4.35
N ASP A 85 15.62 -12.29 -4.18
CA ASP A 85 15.65 -13.08 -2.94
C ASP A 85 16.90 -13.96 -2.84
N THR A 86 17.93 -13.77 -3.69
CA THR A 86 19.10 -14.67 -3.74
C THR A 86 19.85 -14.78 -2.40
N TYR A 87 19.60 -13.86 -1.45
CA TYR A 87 20.14 -13.89 -0.11
C TYR A 87 19.23 -14.57 0.95
N ILE A 88 18.36 -15.52 0.59
CA ILE A 88 17.65 -16.33 1.61
C ILE A 88 18.63 -17.34 2.22
N ILE A 89 19.00 -17.11 3.48
CA ILE A 89 19.98 -17.94 4.20
C ILE A 89 19.31 -19.20 4.73
N ASN A 90 19.95 -20.35 4.50
CA ASN A 90 19.50 -21.61 5.05
C ASN A 90 19.93 -21.76 6.50
N LYS A 91 19.04 -22.26 7.37
CA LYS A 91 19.26 -22.49 8.83
C LYS A 91 20.50 -23.34 9.19
N LYS A 92 21.16 -23.95 8.20
CA LYS A 92 22.33 -24.82 8.35
C LYS A 92 23.66 -24.07 8.24
N GLU A 93 23.67 -22.85 7.72
CA GLU A 93 24.89 -22.05 7.56
C GLU A 93 25.17 -21.27 8.86
N LYS A 94 26.35 -21.49 9.43
CA LYS A 94 26.84 -20.68 10.54
C LYS A 94 27.45 -19.42 9.97
N MET A 95 26.77 -18.30 10.17
CA MET A 95 27.30 -16.98 9.86
C MET A 95 28.20 -16.49 11.00
N ASN A 96 29.20 -15.70 10.64
CA ASN A 96 29.93 -14.88 11.59
C ASN A 96 29.14 -13.56 11.86
N GLN A 97 29.56 -12.79 12.87
CA GLN A 97 28.83 -11.57 13.26
C GLN A 97 28.79 -10.50 12.17
N GLU A 98 29.84 -10.39 11.35
CA GLU A 98 29.91 -9.40 10.27
C GLU A 98 28.93 -9.77 9.13
N GLU A 99 28.89 -11.06 8.78
CA GLU A 99 27.91 -11.61 7.83
C GLU A 99 26.47 -11.39 8.33
N GLU A 100 26.20 -11.63 9.62
CA GLU A 100 24.87 -11.41 10.20
C GLU A 100 24.44 -9.94 10.10
N GLN A 101 25.37 -9.00 10.35
CA GLN A 101 25.08 -7.56 10.23
C GLN A 101 24.79 -7.15 8.79
N LEU A 102 25.62 -7.58 7.84
CA LEU A 102 25.42 -7.30 6.41
C LEU A 102 24.08 -7.86 5.91
N PHE A 103 23.69 -9.03 6.40
CA PHE A 103 22.42 -9.61 6.04
C PHE A 103 21.22 -8.86 6.63
N VAL A 104 21.26 -8.47 7.91
CA VAL A 104 20.16 -7.68 8.50
C VAL A 104 20.02 -6.32 7.83
N GLU A 105 21.12 -5.67 7.45
CA GLU A 105 21.07 -4.45 6.65
C GLU A 105 20.44 -4.72 5.26
N SER A 106 20.76 -5.85 4.63
CA SER A 106 20.13 -6.24 3.37
C SER A 106 18.62 -6.45 3.52
N LEU A 107 18.18 -7.15 4.59
CA LEU A 107 16.75 -7.32 4.92
C LEU A 107 16.05 -5.97 5.11
N LYS A 108 16.71 -5.00 5.74
CA LYS A 108 16.18 -3.64 5.88
C LYS A 108 15.98 -2.98 4.53
N GLN A 109 16.96 -3.06 3.64
CA GLN A 109 16.84 -2.50 2.29
C GLN A 109 15.73 -3.20 1.48
N PHE A 110 15.55 -4.51 1.64
CA PHE A 110 14.44 -5.24 1.02
C PHE A 110 13.08 -4.85 1.59
N SER A 111 12.96 -4.70 2.92
CA SER A 111 11.75 -4.19 3.58
C SER A 111 11.37 -2.82 3.03
N LEU A 112 12.33 -1.89 2.93
CA LEU A 112 12.09 -0.54 2.41
C LEU A 112 11.64 -0.53 0.94
N LYS A 113 12.22 -1.39 0.10
CA LYS A 113 11.77 -1.54 -1.29
C LYS A 113 10.34 -2.09 -1.36
N LEU A 114 10.05 -3.13 -0.60
CA LEU A 114 8.69 -3.71 -0.52
C LEU A 114 7.68 -2.67 -0.03
N GLN A 115 8.03 -1.87 0.98
CA GLN A 115 7.22 -0.75 1.45
C GLN A 115 6.94 0.26 0.34
N SER A 116 7.96 0.63 -0.44
CA SER A 116 7.84 1.54 -1.58
C SER A 116 6.86 1.01 -2.62
N PHE A 117 7.02 -0.24 -3.05
CA PHE A 117 6.12 -0.85 -4.04
C PHE A 117 4.67 -0.90 -3.55
N ILE A 118 4.45 -1.27 -2.28
CA ILE A 118 3.10 -1.26 -1.71
C ILE A 118 2.54 0.16 -1.60
N ARG A 119 3.39 1.15 -1.29
CA ARG A 119 2.97 2.55 -1.21
C ARG A 119 2.53 3.10 -2.56
N GLU A 120 3.15 2.69 -3.66
CA GLU A 120 2.74 3.11 -5.01
C GLU A 120 1.29 2.76 -5.35
N LEU A 121 0.72 1.71 -4.73
CA LEU A 121 -0.70 1.38 -4.86
C LEU A 121 -1.58 2.53 -4.37
N TYR A 122 -1.12 3.29 -3.37
CA TYR A 122 -1.87 4.35 -2.70
C TYR A 122 -1.52 5.76 -3.19
N GLN A 123 -0.41 5.92 -3.92
CA GLN A 123 0.01 7.21 -4.49
C GLN A 123 -0.66 7.48 -5.84
N THR A 124 -1.90 7.93 -5.79
CA THR A 124 -2.76 8.08 -6.97
C THR A 124 -2.26 9.10 -7.99
N GLU A 125 -1.49 10.09 -7.55
CA GLU A 125 -0.95 11.17 -8.40
C GLU A 125 0.19 10.72 -9.34
N HIS A 126 0.84 9.61 -9.04
CA HIS A 126 2.02 9.15 -9.79
C HIS A 126 1.69 8.14 -10.90
N THR A 127 0.41 7.88 -11.15
CA THR A 127 0.02 6.83 -12.10
C THR A 127 -1.16 7.23 -12.99
N THR A 128 -1.02 6.86 -14.26
CA THR A 128 -2.05 7.05 -15.29
C THR A 128 -3.30 6.23 -15.02
N ALA A 129 -3.21 5.14 -14.24
CA ALA A 129 -4.35 4.29 -13.93
C ALA A 129 -5.46 5.03 -13.19
N TYR A 130 -5.13 5.89 -12.22
CA TYR A 130 -6.13 6.67 -11.48
C TYR A 130 -6.66 7.86 -12.30
N ASN A 131 -5.83 8.46 -13.15
CA ASN A 131 -6.31 9.46 -14.13
C ASN A 131 -7.31 8.85 -15.11
N ASP A 132 -7.07 7.61 -15.54
CA ASP A 132 -7.98 6.84 -16.38
C ASP A 132 -9.28 6.49 -15.63
N PHE A 133 -9.22 6.19 -14.33
CA PHE A 133 -10.42 6.02 -13.50
C PHE A 133 -11.31 7.27 -13.52
N VAL A 134 -10.74 8.45 -13.25
CA VAL A 134 -11.49 9.73 -13.25
C VAL A 134 -12.11 9.96 -14.62
N SER A 135 -11.31 9.82 -15.67
CA SER A 135 -11.74 10.09 -17.04
C SER A 135 -12.82 9.10 -17.49
N ARG A 136 -12.58 7.80 -17.38
CA ARG A 136 -13.51 6.75 -17.83
C ARG A 136 -14.83 6.79 -17.07
N SER A 137 -14.79 6.94 -15.75
CA SER A 137 -16.01 7.00 -14.95
C SER A 137 -16.85 8.23 -15.28
N THR A 138 -16.19 9.38 -15.45
CA THR A 138 -16.90 10.59 -15.85
C THR A 138 -17.54 10.42 -17.22
N GLU A 139 -16.78 9.95 -18.22
CA GLU A 139 -17.32 9.81 -19.57
C GLU A 139 -18.44 8.76 -19.63
N GLU A 140 -18.32 7.61 -18.94
CA GLU A 140 -19.39 6.59 -18.94
C GLU A 140 -20.68 7.11 -18.28
N ILE A 141 -20.57 7.83 -17.16
CA ILE A 141 -21.74 8.46 -16.51
C ILE A 141 -22.38 9.51 -17.43
N ILE A 142 -21.58 10.38 -18.04
CA ILE A 142 -22.07 11.46 -18.90
C ILE A 142 -22.69 10.93 -20.18
N THR A 143 -22.07 9.92 -20.81
CA THR A 143 -22.62 9.24 -21.99
C THR A 143 -23.97 8.63 -21.67
N TYR A 144 -24.14 7.97 -20.52
CA TYR A 144 -25.44 7.43 -20.12
C TYR A 144 -26.54 8.50 -20.13
N PHE A 145 -26.32 9.64 -19.47
CA PHE A 145 -27.33 10.70 -19.41
C PHE A 145 -27.60 11.36 -20.78
N ASN A 146 -26.59 11.46 -21.62
CA ASN A 146 -26.73 11.99 -22.98
C ASN A 146 -27.54 11.04 -23.88
N GLU A 147 -27.23 9.74 -23.86
CA GLU A 147 -27.90 8.72 -24.68
C GLU A 147 -29.36 8.50 -24.28
N HIS A 148 -29.70 8.74 -23.02
CA HIS A 148 -31.06 8.65 -22.50
C HIS A 148 -31.81 9.98 -22.49
N GLU A 149 -31.23 11.04 -23.11
CA GLU A 149 -31.81 12.38 -23.21
C GLU A 149 -32.29 12.93 -21.85
N ARG A 150 -31.51 12.67 -20.79
CA ARG A 150 -31.91 12.97 -19.41
C ARG A 150 -31.55 14.39 -18.99
N MET A 151 -30.55 15.01 -19.62
CA MET A 151 -30.05 16.34 -19.29
C MET A 151 -29.77 17.15 -20.55
N GLU A 152 -29.94 18.47 -20.45
CA GLU A 152 -29.55 19.41 -21.50
C GLU A 152 -28.02 19.55 -21.58
N PHE A 153 -27.51 19.96 -22.75
CA PHE A 153 -26.05 20.04 -22.99
C PHE A 153 -25.29 20.89 -21.96
N TYR A 154 -25.86 22.01 -21.52
CA TYR A 154 -25.21 22.89 -20.55
C TYR A 154 -25.12 22.23 -19.17
N GLU A 155 -26.23 21.65 -18.69
CA GLU A 155 -26.32 20.94 -17.41
C GLU A 155 -25.37 19.74 -17.38
N LEU A 156 -25.32 18.99 -18.47
CA LEU A 156 -24.44 17.84 -18.63
C LEU A 156 -22.95 18.24 -18.52
N ASN A 157 -22.56 19.36 -19.14
CA ASN A 157 -21.19 19.87 -19.05
C ASN A 157 -20.83 20.37 -17.65
N GLN A 158 -21.77 20.96 -16.93
CA GLN A 158 -21.56 21.35 -15.55
C GLN A 158 -21.38 20.13 -14.66
N PHE A 159 -22.31 19.18 -14.75
CA PHE A 159 -22.26 17.94 -13.97
C PHE A 159 -20.97 17.14 -14.24
N LYS A 160 -20.52 17.10 -15.50
CA LYS A 160 -19.22 16.52 -15.90
C LYS A 160 -18.04 17.13 -15.13
N LYS A 161 -18.01 18.45 -14.99
CA LYS A 161 -16.92 19.14 -14.26
C LYS A 161 -16.96 18.82 -12.78
N GLU A 162 -18.16 18.83 -12.19
CA GLU A 162 -18.35 18.52 -10.78
C GLU A 162 -17.96 17.08 -10.44
N ILE A 163 -18.34 16.10 -11.27
CA ILE A 163 -17.89 14.71 -11.15
C ILE A 163 -16.36 14.63 -11.16
N LYS A 164 -15.70 15.24 -12.14
CA LYS A 164 -14.23 15.20 -12.22
C LYS A 164 -13.57 15.76 -10.97
N ASN A 165 -14.05 16.90 -10.47
CA ASN A 165 -13.50 17.52 -9.27
C ASN A 165 -13.66 16.60 -8.05
N MET A 166 -14.85 16.03 -7.84
CA MET A 166 -15.08 15.09 -6.73
C MET A 166 -14.18 13.86 -6.80
N LEU A 167 -14.01 13.28 -7.98
CA LEU A 167 -13.17 12.10 -8.15
C LEU A 167 -11.69 12.44 -7.91
N ASN A 168 -11.22 13.59 -8.39
CA ASN A 168 -9.86 14.05 -8.11
C ASN A 168 -9.63 14.29 -6.60
N GLU A 169 -10.57 14.94 -5.91
CA GLU A 169 -10.50 15.14 -4.47
C GLU A 169 -10.53 13.83 -3.69
N TYR A 170 -11.32 12.85 -4.15
CA TYR A 170 -11.35 11.51 -3.56
C TYR A 170 -9.99 10.81 -3.65
N LEU A 171 -9.31 10.89 -4.79
CA LEU A 171 -8.00 10.25 -4.97
C LEU A 171 -6.95 10.74 -3.96
N LEU A 172 -7.00 12.02 -3.56
CA LEU A 172 -6.10 12.56 -2.53
C LEU A 172 -6.24 11.87 -1.16
N LYS A 173 -7.38 11.25 -0.88
CA LYS A 173 -7.61 10.53 0.38
C LYS A 173 -7.02 9.12 0.39
N ILE A 174 -6.78 8.54 -0.78
CA ILE A 174 -6.30 7.15 -0.88
C ILE A 174 -4.90 7.02 -0.27
N ASP A 175 -4.00 7.99 -0.52
CA ASP A 175 -2.62 7.96 0.01
C ASP A 175 -2.59 7.84 1.55
N ALA A 176 -3.47 8.57 2.23
CA ALA A 176 -3.56 8.55 3.69
C ALA A 176 -3.90 7.15 4.27
N SER A 177 -4.48 6.26 3.46
CA SER A 177 -4.84 4.91 3.91
C SER A 177 -3.64 3.95 3.99
N TYR A 178 -2.53 4.26 3.32
CA TYR A 178 -1.28 3.46 3.38
C TYR A 178 -0.71 3.35 4.80
N GLU A 179 -0.87 4.39 5.61
CA GLU A 179 -0.37 4.42 6.99
C GLU A 179 -0.92 3.27 7.85
N THR A 180 -2.13 2.81 7.52
CA THR A 180 -2.73 1.63 8.16
C THR A 180 -1.99 0.35 7.80
N ILE A 181 -1.63 0.19 6.52
CA ILE A 181 -0.84 -0.95 6.03
C ILE A 181 0.54 -0.96 6.68
N TYR A 182 1.21 0.20 6.72
CA TYR A 182 2.52 0.33 7.37
C TYR A 182 2.47 -0.12 8.83
N LYS A 183 1.57 0.47 9.63
CA LYS A 183 1.46 0.20 11.06
C LYS A 183 1.12 -1.25 11.39
N GLN A 184 0.28 -1.89 10.57
CA GLN A 184 -0.17 -3.25 10.86
C GLN A 184 0.83 -4.32 10.43
N TYR A 185 1.56 -4.09 9.34
CA TYR A 185 2.33 -5.16 8.69
C TYR A 185 3.84 -4.92 8.63
N PHE A 186 4.29 -3.68 8.45
CA PHE A 186 5.72 -3.36 8.33
C PHE A 186 6.36 -2.95 9.67
N PHE A 187 5.61 -2.25 10.52
CA PHE A 187 6.13 -1.66 11.76
C PHE A 187 6.88 -2.66 12.65
N LYS A 188 6.34 -3.86 12.83
CA LYS A 188 6.97 -4.88 13.67
C LYS A 188 8.32 -5.34 13.11
N LEU A 189 8.38 -5.60 11.81
CA LEU A 189 9.62 -6.04 11.16
C LEU A 189 10.69 -4.95 11.25
N ASP A 190 10.33 -3.70 10.96
CA ASP A 190 11.25 -2.56 11.07
C ASP A 190 11.75 -2.38 12.51
N HIS A 191 10.85 -2.48 13.50
CA HIS A 191 11.20 -2.40 14.91
C HIS A 191 12.14 -3.53 15.34
N ASP A 192 11.87 -4.76 14.91
CA ASP A 192 12.70 -5.93 15.24
C ASP A 192 14.10 -5.84 14.59
N ILE A 193 14.18 -5.29 13.37
CA ILE A 193 15.46 -4.97 12.69
C ILE A 193 16.24 -3.92 13.48
N GLU A 194 15.59 -2.84 13.91
CA GLU A 194 16.23 -1.79 14.74
C GLU A 194 16.73 -2.35 16.08
N ILE A 195 15.93 -3.17 16.76
CA ILE A 195 16.35 -3.86 17.99
C ILE A 195 17.59 -4.72 17.72
N TYR A 196 17.67 -5.39 16.57
CA TYR A 196 18.84 -6.19 16.23
C TYR A 196 20.10 -5.32 16.15
N HIS A 197 20.04 -4.19 15.45
CA HIS A 197 21.16 -3.24 15.35
C HIS A 197 21.57 -2.68 16.72
N TYR A 198 20.63 -2.11 17.49
CA TYR A 198 20.95 -1.46 18.77
C TYR A 198 21.16 -2.43 19.95
N GLY A 199 20.56 -3.62 19.88
CA GLY A 199 20.73 -4.69 20.86
C GLY A 199 22.09 -5.37 20.74
N ALA A 200 22.62 -5.50 19.51
CA ALA A 200 23.99 -5.97 19.26
C ALA A 200 25.04 -5.00 19.84
N GLU A 201 24.80 -3.68 19.78
CA GLU A 201 25.69 -2.67 20.34
C GLU A 201 25.79 -2.74 21.88
N LYS A 202 24.68 -3.06 22.58
CA LYS A 202 24.66 -3.18 24.06
C LYS A 202 25.30 -4.48 24.57
N GLY A 203 25.49 -5.50 23.73
CA GLY A 203 26.17 -6.75 24.07
C GLY A 203 27.69 -6.65 24.21
N ASN A 204 28.31 -5.59 23.68
CA ASN A 204 29.77 -5.42 23.65
C ASN A 204 30.37 -4.57 24.79
N ILE A 205 29.56 -4.07 25.73
CA ILE A 205 30.05 -3.26 26.87
C ILE A 205 30.30 -4.11 28.15
N GLY A 206 30.11 -5.44 28.07
CA GLY A 206 29.96 -6.29 29.25
C GLY A 206 31.04 -7.34 29.57
N LYS A 207 32.24 -7.34 28.97
CA LYS A 207 33.34 -8.24 29.43
C LYS A 207 34.37 -7.46 30.25
N LYS A 208 34.02 -7.11 31.49
CA LYS A 208 35.00 -6.74 32.52
C LYS A 208 35.90 -7.94 32.77
N THR A 209 37.14 -7.83 32.31
CA THR A 209 38.27 -8.69 32.67
C THR A 209 38.39 -8.81 34.18
N THR A 210 38.08 -9.99 34.71
CA THR A 210 38.35 -10.35 36.10
C THR A 210 39.88 -10.42 36.28
N LYS A 211 40.49 -9.35 36.78
CA LYS A 211 41.90 -9.35 37.19
C LYS A 211 42.11 -10.40 38.29
N LYS A 212 42.94 -11.41 38.00
CA LYS A 212 43.56 -12.31 38.98
C LYS A 212 44.16 -11.47 40.12
N ARG A 213 43.65 -11.65 41.35
CA ARG A 213 44.35 -11.22 42.56
C ARG A 213 45.53 -12.16 42.80
N VAL A 214 46.74 -11.64 42.60
CA VAL A 214 47.98 -12.25 43.09
C VAL A 214 48.00 -12.09 44.62
N LYS A 215 48.01 -13.21 45.37
CA LYS A 215 48.32 -13.21 46.80
C LYS A 215 49.81 -12.97 46.98
N GLN A 216 50.20 -11.82 47.54
CA GLN A 216 51.53 -11.66 48.12
C GLN A 216 51.53 -12.22 49.55
N LYS A 217 52.48 -13.11 49.81
CA LYS A 217 52.84 -13.61 51.15
C LYS A 217 53.47 -12.47 51.97
N LYS A 218 53.03 -12.31 53.21
CA LYS A 218 53.88 -12.04 54.37
C LYS A 218 53.29 -12.78 55.55
#